data_AF-A0A7Y9N956-F1
#
_entry.id   AF-A0A7Y9N956-F1
#
_cell.length_a   1.000
_cell.length_b   1.000
_cell.length_c   1.000
_cell.angle_alpha   90.00
_cell.angle_beta   90.00
_cell.angle_gamma   90.00
#
_symmetry.space_group_name_H-M   'P 1'
#
loop_
_entity.id
_entity.type
_entity.pdbx_description
1 polymer ?
#
loop_
_entity_poly.entity_id
_entity_poly.type
_entity_poly.pdbx_seq_one_letter_code
_entity_poly.pdbx_strand_id
1 'polypeptide(L)'
;MEHVFVALPGRADGDGLYEKTFLRDEAGRKERQVLWGDWLTLDPDMPQTGEWRWVRWAWKDPAKRKLLKIRASEVSDRRPLEMIFLDVGIGDGSVLITPERATDPDLPPGQQERVIVVDAGKGRAMRDFLDARFGTYRAGMAFHAAVISHADLDHYGGFRNIFSNKDISFEHVYHNGALELPTGTELEGMGGITEPDASGVRYLKQIVESDAAARATYDPETNPSNRTFARLIATAIAKGNVGSFSMLSTEHGHFAQGARWMPGFAPGDREGYTIEVLGPWAERDAAGKLRLRSFGDAAKTKNGHSVILRLRFGEFSILFGGDLNTPSERFLLTRYAGLDAWPQDEAGREAMIAAARSRFRSDVMKACHHGASDVTDEFLRAVNPAAFVISSGDDDVNYVHPRPDLLGRLGKAGRGAAPVLLSTELQRSTREQEDAALVRRLKRGIDLLAAGGPDADEEGAPLSDAARAAARETLANALNADVDTLSRSNVSVDGAIYVKTDGKRLIAAFKKETQDPNNKWFWYSYALKVDQTMVLVPRPEH
;
A
#
# COMPACT_ATOMS: atom_id res chain seq x y z
N MET A 1 16.80 7.21 18.07
CA MET A 1 17.96 7.87 17.46
C MET A 1 17.47 9.22 16.97
N GLU A 2 18.29 10.27 17.02
CA GLU A 2 17.93 11.56 16.44
C GLU A 2 17.86 11.43 14.90
N HIS A 3 16.89 12.08 14.28
CA HIS A 3 16.63 11.97 12.85
C HIS A 3 16.08 13.26 12.27
N VAL A 4 16.20 13.38 10.95
CA VAL A 4 15.57 14.42 10.13
C VAL A 4 15.02 13.80 8.85
N PHE A 5 14.22 14.56 8.12
CA PHE A 5 13.69 14.20 6.81
C PHE A 5 14.35 14.99 5.71
N VAL A 6 14.48 14.40 4.53
CA VAL A 6 14.81 15.18 3.32
C VAL A 6 13.70 16.19 3.07
N ALA A 7 14.04 17.48 2.94
CA ALA A 7 13.09 18.53 2.65
C ALA A 7 12.60 18.48 1.20
N LEU A 8 11.47 19.14 0.92
CA LEU A 8 11.02 19.38 -0.44
C LEU A 8 11.82 20.54 -1.03
N PRO A 9 12.60 20.35 -2.11
CA PRO A 9 13.35 21.43 -2.75
C PRO A 9 12.43 22.56 -3.26
N GLY A 10 12.96 23.77 -3.39
CA GLY A 10 12.23 24.93 -3.92
C GLY A 10 11.42 25.71 -2.88
N ARG A 11 10.77 26.79 -3.32
CA ARG A 11 10.02 27.71 -2.43
C ARG A 11 8.72 27.07 -1.94
N ALA A 12 8.28 27.51 -0.76
CA ALA A 12 7.09 26.99 -0.06
C ALA A 12 5.75 27.47 -0.65
N ASP A 13 5.79 28.40 -1.61
CA ASP A 13 4.64 28.97 -2.33
C ASP A 13 4.14 28.07 -3.47
N GLY A 14 4.82 26.97 -3.77
CA GLY A 14 4.47 26.09 -4.89
C GLY A 14 5.20 26.41 -6.19
N ASP A 15 5.89 27.56 -6.24
CA ASP A 15 6.65 28.02 -7.39
C ASP A 15 8.11 27.57 -7.27
N GLY A 16 8.45 26.47 -7.95
CA GLY A 16 9.81 25.96 -7.99
C GLY A 16 9.93 24.59 -8.62
N LEU A 17 11.05 24.36 -9.31
CA LEU A 17 11.37 23.06 -9.86
C LEU A 17 11.72 22.09 -8.72
N TYR A 18 11.28 20.83 -8.85
CA TYR A 18 11.75 19.77 -7.96
C TYR A 18 13.19 19.41 -8.36
N GLU A 19 14.16 19.84 -7.54
CA GLU A 19 15.59 19.56 -7.76
C GLU A 19 16.02 18.23 -7.11
N LYS A 20 17.05 17.58 -7.66
CA LYS A 20 17.59 16.34 -7.06
C LYS A 20 18.37 16.68 -5.79
N THR A 21 18.06 15.99 -4.69
CA THR A 21 18.81 16.09 -3.43
C THR A 21 19.76 14.91 -3.24
N PHE A 22 20.93 15.15 -2.63
CA PHE A 22 22.00 14.16 -2.51
C PHE A 22 22.58 14.08 -1.11
N LEU A 23 22.83 12.86 -0.64
CA LEU A 23 23.83 12.61 0.39
C LEU A 23 25.22 12.68 -0.25
N ARG A 24 26.16 13.26 0.49
CA ARG A 24 27.53 13.50 0.07
C ARG A 24 28.51 12.83 1.02
N ASP A 25 29.66 12.41 0.53
CA ASP A 25 30.74 11.91 1.37
C ASP A 25 31.44 13.04 2.14
N GLU A 26 32.44 12.70 2.96
CA GLU A 26 33.24 13.68 3.72
C GLU A 26 33.89 14.74 2.81
N ALA A 27 34.35 14.35 1.62
CA ALA A 27 34.93 15.24 0.62
C ALA A 27 33.90 16.11 -0.13
N GLY A 28 32.60 15.89 0.10
CA GLY A 28 31.51 16.64 -0.55
C GLY A 28 31.07 16.08 -1.91
N ARG A 29 31.58 14.92 -2.33
CA ARG A 29 31.20 14.24 -3.58
C ARG A 29 29.82 13.59 -3.40
N LYS A 30 29.01 13.61 -4.47
CA LYS A 30 27.67 13.00 -4.46
C LYS A 30 27.78 11.48 -4.36
N GLU A 31 27.22 10.92 -3.30
CA GLU A 31 27.23 9.48 -3.04
C GLU A 31 25.91 8.84 -3.43
N ARG A 32 24.78 9.51 -3.12
CA ARG A 32 23.46 8.93 -3.29
C ARG A 32 22.37 9.98 -3.43
N GLN A 33 21.50 9.83 -4.42
CA GLN A 33 20.25 10.57 -4.53
C GLN A 33 19.26 10.10 -3.46
N VAL A 34 18.65 11.06 -2.77
CA VAL A 34 17.57 10.84 -1.79
C VAL A 34 16.29 11.53 -2.26
N LEU A 35 15.15 11.04 -1.79
CA LEU A 35 13.82 11.53 -2.15
C LEU A 35 13.22 12.34 -0.99
N TRP A 36 12.38 13.33 -1.31
CA TRP A 36 11.62 14.09 -0.30
C TRP A 36 10.94 13.17 0.73
N GLY A 37 11.10 13.49 2.01
CA GLY A 37 10.54 12.71 3.12
C GLY A 37 11.31 11.44 3.46
N ASP A 38 12.44 11.16 2.83
CA ASP A 38 13.31 10.05 3.27
C ASP A 38 13.84 10.33 4.68
N TRP A 39 13.75 9.29 5.52
CA TRP A 39 14.27 9.28 6.89
C TRP A 39 15.80 9.26 6.89
N LEU A 40 16.41 10.20 7.59
CA LEU A 40 17.86 10.30 7.76
C LEU A 40 18.22 10.25 9.24
N THR A 41 18.88 9.18 9.66
CA THR A 41 19.40 9.04 11.03
C THR A 41 20.65 9.90 11.21
N LEU A 42 20.62 10.84 12.15
CA LEU A 42 21.75 11.69 12.45
C LEU A 42 22.85 10.90 13.18
N ASP A 43 24.09 11.24 12.86
CA ASP A 43 25.27 10.67 13.51
C ASP A 43 25.50 11.36 14.88
N PRO A 44 25.45 10.63 16.01
CA PRO A 44 25.58 11.23 17.34
C PRO A 44 26.99 11.73 17.64
N ASP A 45 28.00 11.25 16.91
CA ASP A 45 29.41 11.55 17.15
C ASP A 45 29.89 12.77 16.33
N MET A 46 29.01 13.32 15.48
CA MET A 46 29.32 14.42 14.56
C MET A 46 28.55 15.70 14.90
N PRO A 47 29.11 16.90 14.62
CA PRO A 47 28.44 18.17 14.90
C PRO A 47 27.20 18.34 14.01
N GLN A 48 26.02 18.39 14.62
CA GLN A 48 24.76 18.65 13.92
C GLN A 48 24.44 20.15 13.79
N THR A 49 25.39 21.02 14.19
CA THR A 49 25.29 22.47 14.10
C THR A 49 26.06 22.99 12.88
N GLY A 50 25.53 24.01 12.20
CA GLY A 50 26.15 24.60 11.01
C GLY A 50 25.49 24.22 9.68
N GLU A 51 26.25 24.32 8.59
CA GLU A 51 25.78 24.14 7.20
C GLU A 51 25.40 22.69 6.87
N TRP A 52 25.98 21.73 7.57
CA TRP A 52 25.83 20.30 7.28
C TRP A 52 25.10 19.58 8.42
N ARG A 53 24.37 18.53 8.04
CA ARG A 53 23.89 17.49 8.94
C ARG A 53 24.58 16.20 8.57
N TRP A 54 25.12 15.52 9.57
CA TRP A 54 25.86 14.28 9.39
C TRP A 54 24.93 13.11 9.63
N VAL A 55 24.87 12.23 8.64
CA VAL A 55 23.94 11.10 8.56
C VAL A 55 24.74 9.82 8.62
N ARG A 56 24.37 8.91 9.52
CA ARG A 56 24.93 7.57 9.54
C ARG A 56 24.05 6.64 8.72
N TRP A 57 24.49 6.34 7.50
CA TRP A 57 23.77 5.49 6.57
C TRP A 57 23.98 3.99 6.86
N ALA A 58 22.95 3.18 6.62
CA ALA A 58 22.97 1.72 6.81
C ALA A 58 23.44 1.27 8.21
N TRP A 59 22.92 1.92 9.26
CA TRP A 59 23.32 1.71 10.66
C TRP A 59 23.48 0.25 11.08
N LYS A 60 22.53 -0.61 10.69
CA LYS A 60 22.48 -2.03 11.10
C LYS A 60 23.40 -2.97 10.33
N ASP A 61 23.98 -2.54 9.21
CA ASP A 61 24.84 -3.36 8.36
C ASP A 61 26.27 -2.78 8.37
N PRO A 62 27.19 -3.32 9.19
CA PRO A 62 28.55 -2.81 9.31
C PRO A 62 29.30 -2.73 7.98
N ALA A 63 29.03 -3.64 7.04
CA ALA A 63 29.69 -3.67 5.73
C ALA A 63 29.21 -2.56 4.78
N LYS A 64 27.98 -2.07 4.98
CA LYS A 64 27.39 -0.98 4.17
C LYS A 64 27.35 0.37 4.88
N ARG A 65 27.74 0.40 6.16
CA ARG A 65 27.71 1.59 7.00
C ARG A 65 28.61 2.67 6.41
N LYS A 66 28.06 3.88 6.25
CA LYS A 66 28.80 5.04 5.72
C LYS A 66 28.46 6.28 6.52
N LEU A 67 29.47 7.12 6.75
CA LEU A 67 29.28 8.48 7.22
C LEU A 67 29.06 9.39 6.02
N LEU A 68 27.89 10.02 5.95
CA LEU A 68 27.50 10.91 4.86
C LEU A 68 27.02 12.25 5.43
N LYS A 69 26.88 13.26 4.58
CA LYS A 69 26.39 14.59 4.95
C LYS A 69 25.39 15.14 3.93
N ILE A 70 24.48 15.96 4.43
CA ILE A 70 23.46 16.70 3.66
C ILE A 70 23.41 18.15 4.13
N ARG A 71 23.06 19.10 3.26
CA ARG A 71 22.97 20.51 3.70
C ARG A 71 21.81 20.67 4.67
N ALA A 72 21.98 21.53 5.68
CA ALA A 72 20.95 21.86 6.65
C ALA A 72 19.69 22.46 5.98
N SER A 73 19.85 23.14 4.85
CA SER A 73 18.75 23.68 4.03
C SER A 73 18.03 22.62 3.20
N GLU A 74 18.59 21.42 3.06
CA GLU A 74 18.02 20.29 2.29
C GLU A 74 17.26 19.30 3.22
N VAL A 75 17.12 19.61 4.51
CA VAL A 75 16.42 18.78 5.50
C VAL A 75 15.31 19.52 6.23
N SER A 76 14.41 18.76 6.82
CA SER A 76 13.20 19.20 7.52
C SER A 76 13.00 18.34 8.76
N ASP A 77 12.40 18.92 9.79
CA ASP A 77 11.90 18.20 10.97
C ASP A 77 10.52 17.57 10.73
N ARG A 78 9.86 17.95 9.63
CA ARG A 78 8.53 17.44 9.22
C ARG A 78 8.64 16.45 8.08
N ARG A 79 7.95 15.32 8.23
CA ARG A 79 7.72 14.34 7.17
C ARG A 79 6.46 14.70 6.37
N PRO A 80 6.44 14.53 5.03
CA PRO A 80 5.18 14.58 4.28
C PRO A 80 4.27 13.40 4.62
N LEU A 81 2.99 13.53 4.28
CA LEU A 81 2.12 12.38 4.12
C LEU A 81 2.66 11.55 2.95
N GLU A 82 2.88 10.25 3.17
CA GLU A 82 3.45 9.35 2.17
C GLU A 82 2.53 8.14 1.95
N MET A 83 2.23 7.86 0.69
CA MET A 83 1.46 6.69 0.25
C MET A 83 2.32 5.92 -0.74
N ILE A 84 2.56 4.65 -0.44
CA ILE A 84 3.46 3.81 -1.23
C ILE A 84 2.65 2.65 -1.77
N PHE A 85 2.46 2.61 -3.08
CA PHE A 85 1.79 1.51 -3.78
C PHE A 85 2.85 0.54 -4.24
N LEU A 86 2.74 -0.70 -3.78
CA LEU A 86 3.72 -1.73 -4.07
C LEU A 86 3.26 -2.54 -5.28
N ASP A 87 4.22 -2.91 -6.12
CA ASP A 87 4.05 -4.08 -6.97
C ASP A 87 4.00 -5.30 -6.03
N VAL A 88 2.93 -6.08 -6.11
CA VAL A 88 2.74 -7.30 -5.31
C VAL A 88 2.39 -8.50 -6.21
N GLY A 89 2.62 -8.37 -7.52
CA GLY A 89 1.97 -9.19 -8.55
C GLY A 89 0.52 -8.76 -8.76
N ILE A 90 -0.36 -9.70 -9.16
CA ILE A 90 -1.80 -9.45 -9.08
C ILE A 90 -2.19 -9.16 -7.63
N GLY A 91 -2.99 -8.11 -7.44
CA GLY A 91 -3.43 -7.67 -6.12
C GLY A 91 -3.19 -6.20 -5.83
N ASP A 92 -3.71 -5.78 -4.69
CA ASP A 92 -3.48 -4.45 -4.13
C ASP A 92 -2.59 -4.58 -2.90
N GLY A 93 -1.69 -3.62 -2.75
CA GLY A 93 -0.82 -3.51 -1.58
C GLY A 93 -0.27 -2.11 -1.46
N SER A 94 -0.58 -1.45 -0.36
CA SER A 94 -0.07 -0.09 -0.12
C SER A 94 0.21 0.19 1.34
N VAL A 95 1.14 1.14 1.56
CA VAL A 95 1.51 1.61 2.89
C VAL A 95 1.28 3.11 2.95
N LEU A 96 0.45 3.54 3.90
CA LEU A 96 0.19 4.92 4.24
C LEU A 96 0.99 5.28 5.49
N ILE A 97 1.72 6.38 5.43
CA ILE A 97 2.53 6.92 6.52
C ILE A 97 2.07 8.35 6.76
N THR A 98 1.50 8.60 7.94
CA THR A 98 1.07 9.94 8.30
C THR A 98 2.26 10.87 8.47
N PRO A 99 2.10 12.20 8.29
CA PRO A 99 3.12 13.17 8.65
C PRO A 99 3.59 12.94 10.09
N GLU A 100 4.89 12.93 10.32
CA GLU A 100 5.43 13.01 11.67
C GLU A 100 5.24 14.45 12.15
N ARG A 101 4.39 14.63 13.16
CA ARG A 101 4.21 15.91 13.85
C ARG A 101 4.79 15.76 15.24
N ALA A 102 5.49 16.80 15.70
CA ALA A 102 6.02 16.93 17.06
C ALA A 102 4.96 16.87 18.19
N THR A 103 3.71 16.52 17.90
CA THR A 103 2.53 16.73 18.76
C THR A 103 1.59 15.52 18.83
N ASP A 104 2.02 14.30 18.52
CA ASP A 104 1.30 13.11 19.03
C ASP A 104 1.94 12.72 20.37
N PRO A 105 1.48 13.28 21.51
CA PRO A 105 2.09 13.03 22.82
C PRO A 105 1.96 11.58 23.26
N ASP A 106 1.04 10.81 22.64
CA ASP A 106 0.77 9.43 22.99
C ASP A 106 1.74 8.44 22.31
N LEU A 107 2.57 8.91 21.37
CA LEU A 107 3.55 8.09 20.67
C LEU A 107 4.99 8.36 21.16
N PRO A 108 5.85 7.32 21.28
CA PRO A 108 7.24 7.51 21.65
C PRO A 108 7.96 8.50 20.72
N PRO A 109 8.88 9.34 21.24
CA PRO A 109 9.72 10.18 20.40
C PRO A 109 10.42 9.37 19.30
N GLY A 110 10.29 9.81 18.04
CA GLY A 110 10.80 9.10 16.86
C GLY A 110 9.91 7.97 16.33
N GLN A 111 8.68 7.84 16.82
CA GLN A 111 7.62 6.99 16.25
C GLN A 111 6.27 7.72 16.19
N GLN A 112 6.28 9.04 16.04
CA GLN A 112 5.05 9.85 16.06
C GLN A 112 4.21 9.71 14.77
N GLU A 113 4.70 8.93 13.80
CA GLU A 113 3.94 8.54 12.62
C GLU A 113 3.07 7.31 12.88
N ARG A 114 1.85 7.38 12.34
CA ARG A 114 0.97 6.23 12.20
C ARG A 114 1.20 5.62 10.83
N VAL A 115 1.51 4.34 10.82
CA VAL A 115 1.69 3.55 9.60
C VAL A 115 0.47 2.64 9.45
N ILE A 116 -0.16 2.71 8.30
CA ILE A 116 -1.34 1.92 7.93
C ILE A 116 -0.99 1.09 6.70
N VAL A 117 -1.21 -0.21 6.76
CA VAL A 117 -1.05 -1.12 5.62
C VAL A 117 -2.44 -1.37 5.02
N VAL A 118 -2.69 -0.94 3.80
CA VAL A 118 -3.96 -1.15 3.09
C VAL A 118 -3.74 -2.20 2.02
N ASP A 119 -4.29 -3.39 2.25
CA ASP A 119 -4.03 -4.63 1.53
C ASP A 119 -2.53 -4.99 1.49
N ALA A 120 -2.20 -6.23 1.15
CA ALA A 120 -0.86 -6.81 1.26
C ALA A 120 -0.47 -7.72 0.09
N GLY A 121 -1.26 -7.76 -0.98
CA GLY A 121 -1.05 -8.68 -2.09
C GLY A 121 -1.31 -10.15 -1.73
N LYS A 122 -1.00 -11.06 -2.66
CA LYS A 122 -1.06 -12.52 -2.45
C LYS A 122 0.16 -13.07 -1.71
N GLY A 123 1.34 -12.51 -1.99
CA GLY A 123 2.65 -13.09 -1.66
C GLY A 123 3.40 -12.40 -0.52
N ARG A 124 4.74 -12.52 -0.51
CA ARG A 124 5.61 -11.97 0.55
C ARG A 124 6.10 -10.54 0.32
N ALA A 125 5.80 -9.94 -0.83
CA ALA A 125 6.34 -8.64 -1.25
C ALA A 125 6.08 -7.53 -0.22
N MET A 126 4.86 -7.45 0.33
CA MET A 126 4.54 -6.48 1.40
C MET A 126 5.42 -6.70 2.64
N ARG A 127 5.61 -7.95 3.08
CA ARG A 127 6.45 -8.26 4.24
C ARG A 127 7.90 -7.82 4.02
N ASP A 128 8.47 -8.14 2.86
CA ASP A 128 9.84 -7.75 2.52
C ASP A 128 10.00 -6.23 2.48
N PHE A 129 9.00 -5.52 1.95
CA PHE A 129 8.97 -4.07 1.96
C PHE A 129 8.95 -3.50 3.38
N LEU A 130 8.10 -4.02 4.27
CA LEU A 130 8.01 -3.56 5.65
C LEU A 130 9.35 -3.77 6.40
N ASP A 131 9.97 -4.94 6.22
CA ASP A 131 11.28 -5.26 6.81
C ASP A 131 12.37 -4.30 6.30
N ALA A 132 12.41 -4.07 4.99
CA ALA A 132 13.40 -3.17 4.37
C ALA A 132 13.19 -1.70 4.75
N ARG A 133 11.93 -1.23 4.75
CA ARG A 133 11.58 0.17 5.00
C ARG A 133 11.67 0.51 6.48
N PHE A 134 11.04 -0.26 7.35
CA PHE A 134 10.86 0.07 8.77
C PHE A 134 11.81 -0.68 9.69
N GLY A 135 12.30 -1.86 9.29
CA GLY A 135 13.21 -2.66 10.10
C GLY A 135 14.54 -1.95 10.43
N THR A 136 14.86 -0.84 9.78
CA THR A 136 16.08 -0.06 10.06
C THR A 136 15.93 0.95 11.21
N TYR A 137 14.76 1.57 11.40
CA TYR A 137 14.57 2.65 12.38
C TYR A 137 13.37 2.46 13.33
N ARG A 138 12.37 1.65 12.98
CA ARG A 138 11.18 1.46 13.81
C ARG A 138 11.39 0.29 14.77
N ALA A 139 11.44 0.58 16.06
CA ALA A 139 11.55 -0.45 17.09
C ALA A 139 10.23 -1.22 17.20
N GLY A 140 10.29 -2.56 17.22
CA GLY A 140 9.15 -3.44 17.46
C GLY A 140 8.11 -3.53 16.34
N MET A 141 8.38 -2.95 15.15
CA MET A 141 7.50 -2.97 13.96
C MET A 141 6.00 -2.87 14.29
N ALA A 142 5.66 -1.94 15.19
CA ALA A 142 4.29 -1.70 15.62
C ALA A 142 3.63 -0.71 14.66
N PHE A 143 2.51 -1.11 14.08
CA PHE A 143 1.76 -0.35 13.08
C PHE A 143 0.39 0.05 13.64
N HIS A 144 -0.14 1.17 13.16
CA HIS A 144 -1.41 1.68 13.65
C HIS A 144 -2.57 0.79 13.16
N ALA A 145 -2.63 0.51 11.85
CA ALA A 145 -3.68 -0.35 11.33
C ALA A 145 -3.26 -1.19 10.13
N ALA A 146 -3.88 -2.36 9.99
CA ALA A 146 -4.03 -3.05 8.72
C ALA A 146 -5.47 -2.86 8.26
N VAL A 147 -5.67 -2.51 6.99
CA VAL A 147 -6.99 -2.46 6.36
C VAL A 147 -7.03 -3.56 5.31
N ILE A 148 -7.90 -4.55 5.53
CA ILE A 148 -8.23 -5.55 4.53
C ILE A 148 -9.48 -5.03 3.82
N SER A 149 -9.32 -4.49 2.61
CA SER A 149 -10.42 -3.85 1.90
C SER A 149 -11.56 -4.84 1.64
N HIS A 150 -11.24 -6.08 1.28
CA HIS A 150 -12.16 -7.20 1.18
C HIS A 150 -11.41 -8.55 1.21
N ALA A 151 -12.13 -9.66 1.37
CA ALA A 151 -11.55 -11.00 1.60
C ALA A 151 -11.16 -11.75 0.31
N ASP A 152 -10.37 -11.11 -0.55
CA ASP A 152 -9.75 -11.75 -1.72
C ASP A 152 -8.25 -12.00 -1.51
N LEU A 153 -7.78 -13.15 -1.99
CA LEU A 153 -6.46 -13.66 -1.61
C LEU A 153 -5.31 -12.74 -2.08
N ASP A 154 -5.49 -12.09 -3.21
CA ASP A 154 -4.62 -11.06 -3.78
C ASP A 154 -4.72 -9.70 -3.06
N HIS A 155 -5.61 -9.54 -2.08
CA HIS A 155 -5.63 -8.40 -1.16
C HIS A 155 -5.07 -8.73 0.22
N TYR A 156 -5.41 -9.90 0.78
CA TYR A 156 -5.04 -10.21 2.17
C TYR A 156 -3.89 -11.22 2.31
N GLY A 157 -3.54 -11.97 1.25
CA GLY A 157 -2.67 -13.13 1.34
C GLY A 157 -1.31 -12.85 1.97
N GLY A 158 -0.73 -11.68 1.69
CA GLY A 158 0.55 -11.26 2.23
C GLY A 158 0.55 -11.02 3.73
N PHE A 159 -0.61 -10.74 4.34
CA PHE A 159 -0.72 -10.66 5.80
C PHE A 159 -0.39 -11.99 6.50
N ARG A 160 -0.43 -13.15 5.80
CA ARG A 160 -0.01 -14.44 6.39
C ARG A 160 1.43 -14.41 6.88
N ASN A 161 2.32 -13.75 6.13
CA ASN A 161 3.74 -13.60 6.48
C ASN A 161 4.00 -12.46 7.48
N ILE A 162 2.98 -11.65 7.75
CA ILE A 162 3.03 -10.50 8.66
C ILE A 162 2.47 -10.92 10.02
N PHE A 163 1.23 -11.38 10.07
CA PHE A 163 0.54 -11.77 11.31
C PHE A 163 1.15 -13.01 11.99
N SER A 164 1.83 -13.89 11.24
CA SER A 164 2.56 -15.02 11.84
C SER A 164 3.80 -14.61 12.64
N ASN A 165 4.27 -13.36 12.47
CA ASN A 165 5.42 -12.82 13.19
C ASN A 165 4.96 -12.01 14.40
N LYS A 166 5.31 -12.46 15.61
CA LYS A 166 4.98 -11.79 16.88
C LYS A 166 5.68 -10.44 17.05
N ASP A 167 6.77 -10.20 16.33
CA ASP A 167 7.54 -8.95 16.41
C ASP A 167 6.96 -7.86 15.51
N ILE A 168 5.88 -8.16 14.78
CA ILE A 168 5.07 -7.20 14.02
C ILE A 168 3.69 -7.15 14.67
N SER A 169 3.23 -5.95 15.01
CA SER A 169 1.94 -5.76 15.67
C SER A 169 1.09 -4.68 15.01
N PHE A 170 -0.22 -4.80 15.16
CA PHE A 170 -1.20 -3.81 14.71
C PHE A 170 -2.14 -3.43 15.85
N GLU A 171 -2.37 -2.14 16.07
CA GLU A 171 -3.41 -1.70 17.01
C GLU A 171 -4.79 -2.14 16.51
N HIS A 172 -5.04 -1.97 15.21
CA HIS A 172 -6.30 -2.31 14.56
C HIS A 172 -6.11 -3.12 13.27
N VAL A 173 -6.95 -4.13 13.08
CA VAL A 173 -7.24 -4.73 11.77
C VAL A 173 -8.66 -4.34 11.41
N TYR A 174 -8.78 -3.48 10.40
CA TYR A 174 -10.06 -3.08 9.82
C TYR A 174 -10.42 -3.97 8.64
N HIS A 175 -11.70 -4.31 8.51
CA HIS A 175 -12.24 -5.08 7.40
C HIS A 175 -13.62 -4.60 6.95
N ASN A 176 -14.14 -5.13 5.85
CA ASN A 176 -15.45 -4.74 5.32
C ASN A 176 -16.67 -5.41 5.98
N GLY A 177 -16.47 -6.43 6.81
CA GLY A 177 -17.54 -7.17 7.50
C GLY A 177 -18.28 -8.19 6.64
N ALA A 178 -18.12 -8.17 5.31
CA ALA A 178 -18.51 -9.22 4.38
C ALA A 178 -17.36 -10.24 4.20
N LEU A 179 -16.98 -10.88 5.30
CA LEU A 179 -15.80 -11.75 5.37
C LEU A 179 -16.07 -13.17 4.89
N GLU A 180 -14.99 -13.87 4.53
CA GLU A 180 -15.01 -15.31 4.32
C GLU A 180 -15.20 -16.04 5.67
N LEU A 181 -16.32 -16.73 5.84
CA LEU A 181 -16.63 -17.49 7.05
C LEU A 181 -15.91 -18.86 7.07
N PRO A 182 -15.70 -19.46 8.26
CA PRO A 182 -14.99 -20.74 8.44
C PRO A 182 -15.49 -21.90 7.58
N THR A 183 -16.78 -21.90 7.22
CA THR A 183 -17.47 -22.94 6.44
C THR A 183 -18.27 -22.34 5.30
N GLY A 184 -18.72 -23.19 4.36
CA GLY A 184 -19.52 -22.78 3.21
C GLY A 184 -18.68 -22.38 1.99
N THR A 185 -19.35 -22.21 0.87
CA THR A 185 -18.76 -21.76 -0.41
C THR A 185 -19.61 -20.64 -0.99
N GLU A 186 -19.04 -19.85 -1.90
CA GLU A 186 -19.75 -18.73 -2.54
C GLU A 186 -20.45 -17.84 -1.48
N LEU A 187 -21.71 -17.46 -1.72
CA LEU A 187 -22.50 -16.63 -0.82
C LEU A 187 -22.78 -17.31 0.52
N GLU A 188 -22.93 -18.64 0.57
CA GLU A 188 -23.07 -19.36 1.85
C GLU A 188 -21.79 -19.24 2.69
N GLY A 189 -20.63 -19.24 2.02
CA GLY A 189 -19.33 -18.95 2.62
C GLY A 189 -19.17 -17.50 3.10
N MET A 190 -20.13 -16.61 2.83
CA MET A 190 -20.23 -15.24 3.32
C MET A 190 -21.40 -15.03 4.29
N GLY A 191 -21.99 -16.11 4.81
CA GLY A 191 -23.12 -16.08 5.75
C GLY A 191 -24.49 -16.28 5.09
N GLY A 192 -24.54 -16.55 3.79
CA GLY A 192 -25.77 -16.75 3.04
C GLY A 192 -26.53 -15.45 2.77
N ILE A 193 -27.57 -15.53 1.93
CA ILE A 193 -28.39 -14.38 1.53
C ILE A 193 -29.83 -14.50 2.01
N THR A 194 -30.43 -13.38 2.40
CA THR A 194 -31.86 -13.32 2.74
C THR A 194 -32.73 -13.57 1.50
N GLU A 195 -34.00 -13.89 1.74
CA GLU A 195 -35.04 -13.65 0.75
C GLU A 195 -35.06 -12.15 0.36
N PRO A 196 -35.50 -11.83 -0.87
CA PRO A 196 -35.60 -10.45 -1.31
C PRO A 196 -36.59 -9.67 -0.44
N ASP A 197 -36.27 -8.42 -0.13
CA ASP A 197 -37.18 -7.49 0.50
C ASP A 197 -38.29 -7.01 -0.47
N ALA A 198 -39.16 -6.10 -0.03
CA ALA A 198 -40.24 -5.56 -0.84
C ALA A 198 -39.76 -4.82 -2.11
N SER A 199 -38.50 -4.39 -2.15
CA SER A 199 -37.86 -3.75 -3.30
C SER A 199 -37.08 -4.75 -4.18
N GLY A 200 -37.08 -6.03 -3.83
CA GLY A 200 -36.35 -7.08 -4.53
C GLY A 200 -34.88 -7.21 -4.10
N VAL A 201 -34.42 -6.46 -3.10
CA VAL A 201 -33.01 -6.47 -2.66
C VAL A 201 -32.78 -7.61 -1.67
N ARG A 202 -31.70 -8.36 -1.89
CA ARG A 202 -31.22 -9.39 -0.96
C ARG A 202 -30.04 -8.86 -0.16
N TYR A 203 -29.87 -9.35 1.06
CA TYR A 203 -28.78 -8.97 1.95
C TYR A 203 -28.04 -10.18 2.47
N LEU A 204 -26.80 -10.01 2.92
CA LEU A 204 -26.10 -11.02 3.69
C LEU A 204 -26.84 -11.28 5.02
N LYS A 205 -27.04 -12.56 5.37
CA LYS A 205 -27.72 -12.91 6.64
C LYS A 205 -26.85 -12.59 7.86
N GLN A 206 -25.53 -12.58 7.66
CA GLN A 206 -24.52 -12.32 8.68
C GLN A 206 -23.47 -11.35 8.14
N ILE A 207 -23.03 -10.46 9.01
CA ILE A 207 -21.83 -9.64 8.84
C ILE A 207 -21.01 -9.74 10.13
N VAL A 208 -19.69 -9.58 10.02
CA VAL A 208 -18.79 -9.55 11.18
C VAL A 208 -18.49 -8.09 11.49
N GLU A 209 -18.97 -7.59 12.63
CA GLU A 209 -18.95 -6.15 12.93
C GLU A 209 -17.86 -5.74 13.92
N SER A 210 -17.67 -6.55 14.97
CA SER A 210 -16.86 -6.20 16.13
C SER A 210 -15.74 -7.20 16.40
N ASP A 211 -14.79 -6.80 17.26
CA ASP A 211 -13.68 -7.65 17.69
C ASP A 211 -14.17 -8.93 18.36
N ALA A 212 -15.17 -8.81 19.24
CA ALA A 212 -15.79 -9.96 19.87
C ALA A 212 -16.40 -10.92 18.82
N ALA A 213 -17.08 -10.39 17.80
CA ALA A 213 -17.67 -11.20 16.74
C ALA A 213 -16.59 -11.87 15.87
N ALA A 214 -15.53 -11.15 15.52
CA ALA A 214 -14.41 -11.70 14.74
C ALA A 214 -13.68 -12.80 15.52
N ARG A 215 -13.35 -12.56 16.80
CA ARG A 215 -12.69 -13.55 17.65
C ARG A 215 -13.55 -14.80 17.84
N ALA A 216 -14.86 -14.65 18.08
CA ALA A 216 -15.77 -15.79 18.17
C ALA A 216 -15.90 -16.55 16.83
N THR A 217 -15.95 -15.84 15.70
CA THR A 217 -16.09 -16.46 14.37
C THR A 217 -14.85 -17.27 13.98
N TYR A 218 -13.66 -16.77 14.30
CA TYR A 218 -12.39 -17.35 13.86
C TYR A 218 -11.60 -18.06 14.97
N ASP A 219 -12.24 -18.35 16.10
CA ASP A 219 -11.67 -19.18 17.15
C ASP A 219 -11.46 -20.62 16.62
N PRO A 220 -10.21 -21.11 16.51
CA PRO A 220 -9.93 -22.43 15.97
C PRO A 220 -10.39 -23.57 16.89
N GLU A 221 -10.65 -23.32 18.18
CA GLU A 221 -11.16 -24.33 19.11
C GLU A 221 -12.66 -24.59 18.88
N THR A 222 -13.43 -23.54 18.60
CA THR A 222 -14.88 -23.65 18.39
C THR A 222 -15.26 -23.78 16.91
N ASN A 223 -14.50 -23.15 16.02
CA ASN A 223 -14.79 -23.04 14.58
C ASN A 223 -13.56 -23.41 13.73
N PRO A 224 -13.06 -24.67 13.80
CA PRO A 224 -11.89 -25.10 13.03
C PRO A 224 -12.15 -24.96 11.52
N SER A 225 -11.17 -24.42 10.80
CA SER A 225 -11.29 -24.21 9.35
C SER A 225 -9.95 -24.41 8.64
N ASN A 226 -10.03 -25.02 7.45
CA ASN A 226 -8.90 -25.11 6.52
C ASN A 226 -8.86 -23.93 5.54
N ARG A 227 -9.86 -23.04 5.55
CA ARG A 227 -9.94 -21.91 4.63
C ARG A 227 -8.88 -20.86 4.93
N THR A 228 -8.34 -20.26 3.88
CA THR A 228 -7.14 -19.41 3.97
C THR A 228 -7.39 -18.16 4.82
N PHE A 229 -8.54 -17.51 4.64
CA PHE A 229 -8.87 -16.29 5.40
C PHE A 229 -9.08 -16.59 6.88
N ALA A 230 -9.85 -17.65 7.21
CA ALA A 230 -10.09 -18.07 8.58
C ALA A 230 -8.77 -18.40 9.32
N ARG A 231 -7.86 -19.13 8.67
CA ARG A 231 -6.54 -19.42 9.22
C ARG A 231 -5.68 -18.18 9.45
N LEU A 232 -5.79 -17.17 8.59
CA LEU A 232 -5.08 -15.89 8.75
C LEU A 232 -5.51 -15.20 10.04
N ILE A 233 -6.82 -15.01 10.25
CA ILE A 233 -7.35 -14.32 11.43
C ILE A 233 -7.10 -15.14 12.69
N ALA A 234 -7.33 -16.46 12.65
CA ALA A 234 -7.02 -17.36 13.77
C ALA A 234 -5.53 -17.28 14.17
N THR A 235 -4.62 -17.20 13.19
CA THR A 235 -3.17 -17.04 13.47
C THR A 235 -2.89 -15.72 14.18
N ALA A 236 -3.48 -14.62 13.71
CA ALA A 236 -3.30 -13.30 14.34
C ALA A 236 -3.85 -13.27 15.77
N ILE A 237 -5.01 -13.90 16.02
CA ILE A 237 -5.59 -14.06 17.36
C ILE A 237 -4.65 -14.87 18.25
N ALA A 238 -4.18 -16.03 17.80
CA ALA A 238 -3.31 -16.91 18.56
C ALA A 238 -1.94 -16.30 18.87
N LYS A 239 -1.42 -15.44 17.98
CA LYS A 239 -0.17 -14.70 18.21
C LYS A 239 -0.32 -13.52 19.17
N GLY A 240 -1.55 -13.02 19.36
CA GLY A 240 -1.81 -11.89 20.25
C GLY A 240 -1.16 -10.57 19.80
N ASN A 241 -0.85 -10.44 18.51
CA ASN A 241 -0.18 -9.27 17.93
C ASN A 241 -1.13 -8.29 17.23
N VAL A 242 -2.45 -8.51 17.34
CA VAL A 242 -3.49 -7.60 16.86
C VAL A 242 -4.37 -7.19 18.03
N GLY A 243 -4.48 -5.88 18.26
CA GLY A 243 -5.30 -5.29 19.32
C GLY A 243 -6.79 -5.55 19.10
N SER A 244 -7.31 -5.19 17.93
CA SER A 244 -8.72 -5.41 17.59
C SER A 244 -8.96 -5.76 16.12
N PHE A 245 -9.95 -6.60 15.84
CA PHE A 245 -10.53 -6.81 14.51
C PHE A 245 -11.88 -6.10 14.42
N SER A 246 -12.12 -5.21 13.45
CA SER A 246 -13.41 -4.51 13.40
C SER A 246 -13.83 -4.12 12.00
N MET A 247 -15.14 -4.06 11.78
CA MET A 247 -15.70 -3.53 10.54
C MET A 247 -15.45 -2.02 10.47
N LEU A 248 -14.96 -1.56 9.32
CA LEU A 248 -14.84 -0.13 9.02
C LEU A 248 -15.82 0.20 7.89
N SER A 249 -16.88 0.94 8.21
CA SER A 249 -17.97 1.24 7.28
C SER A 249 -18.63 2.60 7.55
N THR A 250 -19.63 2.95 6.76
CA THR A 250 -20.45 4.17 6.96
C THR A 250 -21.24 4.18 8.28
N GLU A 251 -21.30 3.06 9.02
CA GLU A 251 -21.96 2.98 10.34
C GLU A 251 -20.96 2.83 11.49
N HIS A 252 -19.80 2.25 11.22
CA HIS A 252 -18.75 1.98 12.22
C HIS A 252 -17.67 3.06 12.29
N GLY A 253 -17.52 3.88 11.24
CA GLY A 253 -16.64 5.04 11.29
C GLY A 253 -17.10 6.06 12.34
N HIS A 254 -16.13 6.76 12.94
CA HIS A 254 -16.38 7.85 13.88
C HIS A 254 -17.16 8.97 13.17
N PHE A 255 -18.37 9.28 13.65
CA PHE A 255 -19.18 10.33 13.05
C PHE A 255 -18.75 11.70 13.56
N ALA A 256 -18.30 12.57 12.66
CA ALA A 256 -17.98 13.95 12.97
C ALA A 256 -18.22 14.84 11.76
N GLN A 257 -18.74 16.05 11.99
CA GLN A 257 -18.98 17.06 10.94
C GLN A 257 -19.77 16.52 9.72
N GLY A 258 -20.77 15.68 9.97
CA GLY A 258 -21.64 15.13 8.91
C GLY A 258 -21.00 14.05 8.05
N ALA A 259 -19.84 13.51 8.44
CA ALA A 259 -19.13 12.46 7.72
C ALA A 259 -18.69 11.35 8.68
N ARG A 260 -18.20 10.24 8.11
CA ARG A 260 -17.68 9.08 8.85
C ARG A 260 -16.19 8.99 8.62
N TRP A 261 -15.44 8.83 9.71
CA TRP A 261 -13.98 8.87 9.68
C TRP A 261 -13.40 7.59 10.25
N MET A 262 -12.21 7.21 9.80
CA MET A 262 -11.42 6.22 10.50
C MET A 262 -11.17 6.73 11.93
N PRO A 263 -11.36 5.92 12.97
CA PRO A 263 -11.14 6.36 14.35
C PRO A 263 -9.77 7.02 14.54
N GLY A 264 -9.75 8.25 15.08
CA GLY A 264 -8.52 9.04 15.26
C GLY A 264 -8.07 9.87 14.04
N PHE A 265 -8.87 9.92 12.98
CA PHE A 265 -8.62 10.67 11.74
C PHE A 265 -9.80 11.57 11.32
N ALA A 266 -10.68 11.94 12.25
CA ALA A 266 -11.71 12.94 12.00
C ALA A 266 -11.14 14.37 11.98
N PRO A 267 -11.82 15.35 11.36
CA PRO A 267 -11.45 16.74 11.44
C PRO A 267 -11.35 17.21 12.90
N GLY A 268 -10.20 17.74 13.29
CA GLY A 268 -9.94 18.19 14.65
C GLY A 268 -9.22 17.15 15.53
N ASP A 269 -9.31 15.84 15.21
CA ASP A 269 -8.49 14.83 15.88
C ASP A 269 -7.01 15.11 15.63
N ARG A 270 -6.70 15.56 14.42
CA ARG A 270 -5.35 15.85 13.95
C ARG A 270 -5.37 17.07 13.04
N GLU A 271 -4.37 17.92 13.17
CA GLU A 271 -4.27 19.10 12.33
C GLU A 271 -4.08 18.71 10.86
N GLY A 272 -4.93 19.21 9.99
CA GLY A 272 -4.72 19.26 8.54
C GLY A 272 -4.94 17.98 7.74
N TYR A 273 -4.99 16.78 8.35
CA TYR A 273 -5.20 15.53 7.61
C TYR A 273 -6.29 14.63 8.20
N THR A 274 -7.01 13.93 7.32
CA THR A 274 -8.21 13.15 7.68
C THR A 274 -8.37 11.92 6.80
N ILE A 275 -9.01 10.86 7.30
CA ILE A 275 -9.35 9.65 6.53
C ILE A 275 -10.86 9.41 6.63
N GLU A 276 -11.60 9.80 5.58
CA GLU A 276 -13.05 9.59 5.48
C GLU A 276 -13.33 8.14 5.03
N VAL A 277 -14.33 7.51 5.63
CA VAL A 277 -14.81 6.17 5.27
C VAL A 277 -16.05 6.35 4.40
N LEU A 278 -15.90 6.04 3.11
CA LEU A 278 -16.97 6.18 2.13
C LEU A 278 -17.73 4.87 1.87
N GLY A 279 -17.16 3.74 2.27
CA GLY A 279 -17.75 2.42 2.11
C GLY A 279 -17.04 1.38 2.98
N PRO A 280 -17.65 0.23 3.26
CA PRO A 280 -18.93 -0.23 2.70
C PRO A 280 -20.11 0.60 3.23
N TRP A 281 -21.16 0.74 2.42
CA TRP A 281 -22.38 1.40 2.86
C TRP A 281 -23.28 0.37 3.55
N ALA A 282 -23.35 0.43 4.88
CA ALA A 282 -24.19 -0.46 5.66
C ALA A 282 -25.63 0.06 5.73
N GLU A 283 -26.58 -0.85 5.59
CA GLU A 283 -28.02 -0.57 5.61
C GLU A 283 -28.66 -1.21 6.83
N ARG A 284 -29.82 -0.70 7.26
CA ARG A 284 -30.59 -1.29 8.36
C ARG A 284 -31.84 -1.94 7.81
N ASP A 285 -32.09 -3.19 8.21
CA ASP A 285 -33.37 -3.84 7.94
C ASP A 285 -34.49 -3.24 8.82
N ALA A 286 -35.73 -3.71 8.62
CA ALA A 286 -36.89 -3.23 9.37
C ALA A 286 -36.78 -3.45 10.90
N ALA A 287 -35.92 -4.38 11.35
CA ALA A 287 -35.63 -4.61 12.76
C ALA A 287 -34.45 -3.76 13.27
N GLY A 288 -33.90 -2.87 12.45
CA GLY A 288 -32.77 -2.02 12.77
C GLY A 288 -31.41 -2.72 12.70
N LYS A 289 -31.36 -4.00 12.31
CA LYS A 289 -30.12 -4.79 12.22
C LYS A 289 -29.33 -4.36 10.98
N LEU A 290 -28.02 -4.21 11.16
CA LEU A 290 -27.12 -3.84 10.07
C LEU A 290 -26.95 -4.98 9.07
N ARG A 291 -26.93 -4.61 7.79
CA ARG A 291 -26.92 -5.48 6.62
C ARG A 291 -26.03 -4.91 5.54
N LEU A 292 -25.48 -5.80 4.74
CA LEU A 292 -24.83 -5.49 3.48
C LEU A 292 -25.60 -6.17 2.36
N ARG A 293 -26.00 -5.41 1.32
CA ARG A 293 -26.74 -5.96 0.19
C ARG A 293 -25.90 -6.93 -0.65
N SER A 294 -26.54 -7.89 -1.29
CA SER A 294 -25.89 -8.70 -2.31
C SER A 294 -25.82 -7.93 -3.63
N PHE A 295 -24.67 -8.01 -4.31
CA PHE A 295 -24.47 -7.45 -5.65
C PHE A 295 -24.54 -8.52 -6.75
N GLY A 296 -25.21 -9.65 -6.46
CA GLY A 296 -25.28 -10.81 -7.36
C GLY A 296 -24.56 -12.00 -6.74
N ASP A 297 -23.46 -12.43 -7.35
CA ASP A 297 -22.64 -13.52 -6.83
C ASP A 297 -21.72 -13.09 -5.67
N ALA A 298 -20.98 -14.07 -5.12
CA ALA A 298 -20.08 -13.86 -4.01
C ALA A 298 -18.93 -12.90 -4.35
N ALA A 299 -18.35 -13.01 -5.55
CA ALA A 299 -17.23 -12.17 -5.98
C ALA A 299 -17.68 -10.71 -6.11
N LYS A 300 -18.79 -10.44 -6.82
CA LYS A 300 -19.36 -9.09 -6.94
C LYS A 300 -19.76 -8.52 -5.59
N THR A 301 -20.34 -9.34 -4.71
CA THR A 301 -20.77 -8.90 -3.38
C THR A 301 -19.58 -8.53 -2.50
N LYS A 302 -18.56 -9.39 -2.47
CA LYS A 302 -17.36 -9.19 -1.66
C LYS A 302 -16.56 -7.96 -2.08
N ASN A 303 -16.29 -7.84 -3.38
CA ASN A 303 -15.51 -6.74 -3.95
C ASN A 303 -16.29 -5.44 -3.90
N GLY A 304 -17.61 -5.51 -4.14
CA GLY A 304 -18.52 -4.36 -4.10
C GLY A 304 -18.70 -3.76 -2.71
N HIS A 305 -18.38 -4.50 -1.65
CA HIS A 305 -18.26 -3.99 -0.29
C HIS A 305 -16.80 -3.79 0.10
N SER A 306 -15.93 -3.33 -0.79
CA SER A 306 -14.59 -2.93 -0.36
C SER A 306 -14.65 -1.79 0.66
N VAL A 307 -13.69 -1.75 1.60
CA VAL A 307 -13.48 -0.56 2.43
C VAL A 307 -12.97 0.58 1.54
N ILE A 308 -13.76 1.65 1.44
CA ILE A 308 -13.45 2.81 0.58
C ILE A 308 -12.98 3.95 1.46
N LEU A 309 -11.76 4.41 1.24
CA LEU A 309 -11.15 5.47 2.03
C LEU A 309 -10.86 6.69 1.17
N ARG A 310 -11.20 7.86 1.68
CA ARG A 310 -10.75 9.13 1.11
C ARG A 310 -9.86 9.85 2.10
N LEU A 311 -8.57 9.87 1.81
CA LEU A 311 -7.57 10.58 2.60
C LEU A 311 -7.46 12.00 2.06
N ARG A 312 -7.39 12.98 2.96
CA ARG A 312 -7.13 14.38 2.63
C ARG A 312 -6.01 14.91 3.51
N PHE A 313 -5.08 15.67 2.93
CA PHE A 313 -4.13 16.49 3.66
C PHE A 313 -4.03 17.86 2.97
N GLY A 314 -4.40 18.92 3.70
CA GLY A 314 -4.48 20.26 3.13
C GLY A 314 -5.42 20.31 1.92
N GLU A 315 -4.85 20.66 0.78
CA GLU A 315 -5.59 20.81 -0.48
C GLU A 315 -5.63 19.52 -1.33
N PHE A 316 -4.83 18.51 -0.99
CA PHE A 316 -4.79 17.24 -1.73
C PHE A 316 -5.63 16.16 -1.09
N SER A 317 -6.21 15.33 -1.95
CA SER A 317 -7.00 14.17 -1.58
C SER A 317 -6.73 12.97 -2.48
N ILE A 318 -6.80 11.79 -1.91
CA ILE A 318 -6.68 10.51 -2.61
C ILE A 318 -7.83 9.59 -2.25
N LEU A 319 -8.35 8.88 -3.26
CA LEU A 319 -9.34 7.83 -3.09
C LEU A 319 -8.69 6.45 -3.19
N PHE A 320 -8.96 5.59 -2.21
CA PHE A 320 -8.71 4.15 -2.25
C PHE A 320 -10.05 3.46 -2.54
N GLY A 321 -10.24 3.03 -3.79
CA GLY A 321 -11.49 2.46 -4.29
C GLY A 321 -11.69 0.97 -4.04
N GLY A 322 -10.69 0.25 -3.53
CA GLY A 322 -10.71 -1.22 -3.44
C GLY A 322 -11.13 -1.84 -4.78
N ASP A 323 -12.02 -2.84 -4.74
CA ASP A 323 -12.48 -3.55 -5.93
C ASP A 323 -13.94 -3.26 -6.28
N LEU A 324 -14.36 -2.00 -6.10
CA LEU A 324 -15.67 -1.58 -6.55
C LEU A 324 -15.90 -2.00 -8.01
N ASN A 325 -17.10 -2.51 -8.25
CA ASN A 325 -17.62 -2.97 -9.53
C ASN A 325 -18.87 -2.18 -9.90
N THR A 326 -19.33 -2.28 -11.15
CA THR A 326 -20.49 -1.52 -11.66
C THR A 326 -21.71 -1.52 -10.73
N PRO A 327 -22.21 -2.66 -10.21
CA PRO A 327 -23.32 -2.67 -9.25
C PRO A 327 -23.06 -1.85 -7.99
N SER A 328 -21.88 -2.00 -7.40
CA SER A 328 -21.51 -1.28 -6.16
C SER A 328 -21.26 0.21 -6.37
N GLU A 329 -20.63 0.61 -7.47
CA GLU A 329 -20.44 2.02 -7.81
C GLU A 329 -21.78 2.71 -8.05
N ARG A 330 -22.69 2.05 -8.80
CA ARG A 330 -24.04 2.57 -9.02
C ARG A 330 -24.77 2.78 -7.72
N PHE A 331 -24.68 1.80 -6.82
CA PHE A 331 -25.28 1.89 -5.50
C PHE A 331 -24.70 3.06 -4.71
N LEU A 332 -23.38 3.15 -4.57
CA LEU A 332 -22.75 4.23 -3.79
C LEU A 332 -23.09 5.62 -4.35
N LEU A 333 -22.99 5.83 -5.67
CA LEU A 333 -23.36 7.11 -6.28
C LEU A 333 -24.82 7.48 -6.02
N THR A 334 -25.73 6.51 -6.13
CA THR A 334 -27.16 6.70 -5.84
C THR A 334 -27.36 7.12 -4.37
N ARG A 335 -26.71 6.42 -3.43
CA ARG A 335 -26.79 6.73 -1.99
C ARG A 335 -26.21 8.09 -1.64
N TYR A 336 -25.03 8.42 -2.14
CA TYR A 336 -24.39 9.71 -1.88
C TYR A 336 -25.09 10.89 -2.57
N ALA A 337 -25.86 10.64 -3.63
CA ALA A 337 -26.75 11.63 -4.22
C ALA A 337 -28.09 11.78 -3.47
N GLY A 338 -28.36 10.98 -2.45
CA GLY A 338 -29.63 11.00 -1.71
C GLY A 338 -30.81 10.49 -2.53
N LEU A 339 -30.56 9.58 -3.47
CA LEU A 339 -31.56 8.99 -4.35
C LEU A 339 -31.95 7.58 -3.89
N ASP A 340 -33.18 7.17 -4.22
CA ASP A 340 -33.67 5.81 -3.96
C ASP A 340 -33.29 4.84 -5.08
N ALA A 341 -33.11 5.34 -6.31
CA ALA A 341 -32.82 4.54 -7.49
C ALA A 341 -31.89 5.26 -8.47
N TRP A 342 -31.20 4.47 -9.29
CA TRP A 342 -30.33 4.96 -10.35
C TRP A 342 -31.14 5.72 -11.43
N PRO A 343 -30.79 6.98 -11.76
CA PRO A 343 -31.47 7.76 -12.79
C PRO A 343 -31.38 7.11 -14.18
N GLN A 344 -32.48 7.13 -14.93
CA GLN A 344 -32.56 6.52 -16.26
C GLN A 344 -32.21 7.51 -17.38
N ASP A 345 -32.38 8.82 -17.14
CA ASP A 345 -32.06 9.87 -18.09
C ASP A 345 -30.69 10.52 -17.81
N GLU A 346 -30.15 11.20 -18.82
CA GLU A 346 -28.84 11.85 -18.73
C GLU A 346 -28.84 12.98 -17.71
N ALA A 347 -29.88 13.81 -17.68
CA ALA A 347 -29.96 14.95 -16.76
C ALA A 347 -29.93 14.51 -15.29
N GLY A 348 -30.64 13.42 -14.96
CA GLY A 348 -30.63 12.82 -13.63
C GLY A 348 -29.27 12.19 -13.29
N ARG A 349 -28.61 11.54 -14.26
CA ARG A 349 -27.23 11.04 -14.07
C ARG A 349 -26.25 12.18 -13.78
N GLU A 350 -26.34 13.30 -14.51
CA GLU A 350 -25.52 14.49 -14.25
C GLU A 350 -25.74 15.07 -12.85
N ALA A 351 -27.00 15.18 -12.41
CA ALA A 351 -27.34 15.67 -11.08
C ALA A 351 -26.79 14.74 -9.98
N MET A 352 -26.93 13.42 -10.17
CA MET A 352 -26.38 12.41 -9.25
C MET A 352 -24.85 12.50 -9.17
N ILE A 353 -24.14 12.59 -10.31
CA ILE A 353 -22.69 12.76 -10.35
C ILE A 353 -22.28 14.03 -9.59
N ALA A 354 -22.96 15.15 -9.83
CA ALA A 354 -22.67 16.42 -9.17
C ALA A 354 -22.87 16.34 -7.64
N ALA A 355 -23.95 15.70 -7.19
CA ALA A 355 -24.23 15.50 -5.77
C ALA A 355 -23.19 14.57 -5.10
N ALA A 356 -22.93 13.41 -5.69
CA ALA A 356 -21.96 12.44 -5.17
C ALA A 356 -20.51 12.97 -5.18
N ARG A 357 -20.16 13.82 -6.16
CA ARG A 357 -18.84 14.47 -6.26
C ARG A 357 -18.48 15.27 -5.00
N SER A 358 -19.46 15.80 -4.26
CA SER A 358 -19.22 16.50 -2.99
C SER A 358 -18.47 15.66 -1.96
N ARG A 359 -18.60 14.32 -2.04
CA ARG A 359 -17.90 13.35 -1.17
C ARG A 359 -16.73 12.66 -1.85
N PHE A 360 -16.90 12.25 -3.11
CA PHE A 360 -15.90 11.44 -3.80
C PHE A 360 -14.74 12.23 -4.42
N ARG A 361 -14.88 13.55 -4.65
CA ARG A 361 -13.87 14.33 -5.36
C ARG A 361 -12.49 14.12 -4.74
N SER A 362 -11.59 13.58 -5.53
CA SER A 362 -10.21 13.29 -5.14
C SER A 362 -9.25 13.74 -6.24
N ASP A 363 -8.01 14.06 -5.88
CA ASP A 363 -7.00 14.54 -6.84
C ASP A 363 -6.21 13.37 -7.42
N VAL A 364 -5.99 12.35 -6.58
CA VAL A 364 -5.44 11.06 -6.98
C VAL A 364 -6.51 9.98 -6.77
N MET A 365 -6.63 9.05 -7.71
CA MET A 365 -7.47 7.87 -7.57
C MET A 365 -6.61 6.62 -7.69
N LYS A 366 -6.61 5.77 -6.66
CA LYS A 366 -6.22 4.38 -6.83
C LYS A 366 -7.34 3.68 -7.60
N ALA A 367 -7.06 3.28 -8.84
CA ALA A 367 -8.01 2.61 -9.71
C ALA A 367 -8.51 1.33 -9.05
N CYS A 368 -9.81 1.06 -9.22
CA CYS A 368 -10.46 -0.08 -8.62
C CYS A 368 -10.01 -1.39 -9.29
N HIS A 369 -10.06 -2.49 -8.54
CA HIS A 369 -9.96 -3.86 -9.08
C HIS A 369 -8.75 -4.05 -9.98
N HIS A 370 -7.59 -3.64 -9.47
CA HIS A 370 -6.29 -3.72 -10.15
C HIS A 370 -6.21 -3.03 -11.53
N GLY A 371 -7.20 -2.20 -11.88
CA GLY A 371 -7.34 -1.67 -13.22
C GLY A 371 -8.17 -2.55 -14.16
N ALA A 372 -9.27 -3.14 -13.65
CA ALA A 372 -10.27 -3.83 -14.45
C ALA A 372 -11.18 -2.87 -15.23
N SER A 373 -11.78 -3.38 -16.32
CA SER A 373 -12.75 -2.64 -17.13
C SER A 373 -14.05 -2.31 -16.39
N ASP A 374 -14.34 -3.02 -15.29
CA ASP A 374 -15.60 -2.94 -14.54
C ASP A 374 -15.64 -1.75 -13.57
N VAL A 375 -15.42 -0.57 -14.14
CA VAL A 375 -15.59 0.75 -13.52
C VAL A 375 -16.63 1.49 -14.36
N THR A 376 -17.41 2.39 -13.79
CA THR A 376 -18.41 3.21 -14.50
C THR A 376 -17.87 4.60 -14.82
N ASP A 377 -18.29 5.17 -15.95
CA ASP A 377 -17.88 6.53 -16.33
C ASP A 377 -18.41 7.55 -15.33
N GLU A 378 -19.61 7.33 -14.79
CA GLU A 378 -20.22 8.14 -13.76
C GLU A 378 -19.39 8.17 -12.48
N PHE A 379 -18.81 7.04 -12.06
CA PHE A 379 -17.93 6.99 -10.89
C PHE A 379 -16.63 7.75 -11.15
N LEU A 380 -15.96 7.52 -12.29
CA LEU A 380 -14.77 8.28 -12.67
C LEU A 380 -15.05 9.79 -12.69
N ARG A 381 -16.21 10.20 -13.20
CA ARG A 381 -16.63 11.60 -13.23
C ARG A 381 -17.00 12.13 -11.85
N ALA A 382 -17.55 11.33 -10.94
CA ALA A 382 -17.81 11.75 -9.57
C ALA A 382 -16.51 11.94 -8.77
N VAL A 383 -15.53 11.05 -8.95
CA VAL A 383 -14.20 11.18 -8.32
C VAL A 383 -13.40 12.34 -8.93
N ASN A 384 -13.50 12.55 -10.25
CA ASN A 384 -12.84 13.62 -11.00
C ASN A 384 -11.32 13.79 -10.70
N PRO A 385 -10.52 12.70 -10.76
CA PRO A 385 -9.10 12.70 -10.42
C PRO A 385 -8.22 13.30 -11.50
N ALA A 386 -7.09 13.88 -11.11
CA ALA A 386 -6.07 14.42 -12.03
C ALA A 386 -4.90 13.46 -12.25
N ALA A 387 -4.69 12.51 -11.34
CA ALA A 387 -3.75 11.41 -11.52
C ALA A 387 -4.35 10.09 -11.03
N PHE A 388 -3.89 8.99 -11.60
CA PHE A 388 -4.33 7.64 -11.28
C PHE A 388 -3.15 6.80 -10.86
N VAL A 389 -3.35 5.97 -9.83
CA VAL A 389 -2.45 4.88 -9.48
C VAL A 389 -3.17 3.57 -9.75
N ILE A 390 -2.49 2.60 -10.36
CA ILE A 390 -3.04 1.31 -10.72
C ILE A 390 -2.09 0.25 -10.16
N SER A 391 -2.53 -0.48 -9.14
CA SER A 391 -1.77 -1.64 -8.66
C SER A 391 -2.18 -2.81 -9.53
N SER A 392 -1.26 -3.23 -10.38
CA SER A 392 -1.40 -4.33 -11.32
C SER A 392 -0.06 -5.07 -11.37
N GLY A 393 -0.12 -6.35 -11.67
CA GLY A 393 1.06 -7.21 -11.77
C GLY A 393 0.68 -8.49 -12.49
N ASP A 394 1.69 -9.15 -13.07
CA ASP A 394 1.56 -10.51 -13.58
C ASP A 394 1.12 -11.49 -12.46
N ASP A 395 0.30 -12.49 -12.80
CA ASP A 395 0.08 -13.73 -12.03
C ASP A 395 -0.14 -14.90 -13.01
N ASP A 396 -0.14 -16.11 -12.48
CA ASP A 396 -0.35 -17.36 -13.23
C ASP A 396 -1.80 -17.53 -13.76
N VAL A 397 -2.67 -16.55 -13.51
CA VAL A 397 -4.09 -16.54 -13.83
C VAL A 397 -4.34 -15.47 -14.90
N ASN A 398 -4.97 -15.83 -16.01
CA ASN A 398 -5.07 -15.08 -17.28
C ASN A 398 -5.84 -13.72 -17.24
N TYR A 399 -5.64 -12.89 -16.22
CA TYR A 399 -6.19 -11.54 -16.18
C TYR A 399 -5.22 -10.58 -16.86
N VAL A 400 -5.73 -9.69 -17.71
CA VAL A 400 -4.93 -8.69 -18.43
C VAL A 400 -5.15 -7.35 -17.73
N HIS A 401 -4.43 -7.08 -16.64
CA HIS A 401 -4.49 -5.79 -15.95
C HIS A 401 -3.18 -5.00 -16.12
N PRO A 402 -3.22 -3.66 -16.24
CA PRO A 402 -4.42 -2.86 -16.38
C PRO A 402 -5.06 -3.06 -17.77
N ARG A 403 -6.39 -3.00 -17.84
CA ARG A 403 -7.12 -3.23 -19.10
C ARG A 403 -6.92 -2.04 -20.06
N PRO A 404 -6.59 -2.27 -21.34
CA PRO A 404 -6.38 -1.16 -22.29
C PRO A 404 -7.58 -0.23 -22.46
N ASP A 405 -8.81 -0.77 -22.42
CA ASP A 405 -10.03 0.04 -22.48
C ASP A 405 -10.21 0.91 -21.22
N LEU A 406 -9.84 0.40 -20.03
CA LEU A 406 -9.80 1.21 -18.83
C LEU A 406 -8.80 2.36 -18.99
N LEU A 407 -7.57 2.09 -19.45
CA LEU A 407 -6.55 3.15 -19.63
C LEU A 407 -7.06 4.30 -20.50
N GLY A 408 -7.76 3.99 -21.60
CA GLY A 408 -8.40 4.99 -22.45
C GLY A 408 -9.48 5.79 -21.72
N ARG A 409 -10.29 5.13 -20.90
CA ARG A 409 -11.33 5.78 -20.08
C ARG A 409 -10.74 6.68 -18.99
N LEU A 410 -9.68 6.24 -18.30
CA LEU A 410 -8.97 7.06 -17.31
C LEU A 410 -8.36 8.31 -17.95
N GLY A 411 -7.72 8.15 -19.12
CA GLY A 411 -7.20 9.29 -19.89
C GLY A 411 -8.29 10.28 -20.31
N LYS A 412 -9.47 9.79 -20.70
CA LYS A 412 -10.62 10.63 -21.09
C LYS A 412 -11.30 11.32 -19.90
N ALA A 413 -11.45 10.61 -18.78
CA ALA A 413 -12.17 11.10 -17.60
C ALA A 413 -11.28 11.91 -16.64
N GLY A 414 -9.96 11.80 -16.77
CA GLY A 414 -9.01 12.50 -15.93
C GLY A 414 -9.08 14.02 -16.09
N ARG A 415 -8.90 14.72 -14.99
CA ARG A 415 -8.92 16.17 -14.89
C ARG A 415 -7.60 16.77 -15.38
N GLY A 416 -7.68 17.61 -16.41
CA GLY A 416 -6.52 18.32 -16.99
C GLY A 416 -6.21 17.86 -18.42
N ALA A 417 -5.26 18.53 -19.07
CA ALA A 417 -4.91 18.24 -20.47
C ALA A 417 -4.11 16.94 -20.66
N ALA A 418 -3.43 16.49 -19.61
CA ALA A 418 -2.62 15.26 -19.62
C ALA A 418 -2.71 14.57 -18.24
N PRO A 419 -3.80 13.84 -17.96
CA PRO A 419 -3.90 13.03 -16.75
C PRO A 419 -2.77 12.00 -16.69
N VAL A 420 -2.19 11.81 -15.52
CA VAL A 420 -1.07 10.87 -15.35
C VAL A 420 -1.56 9.52 -14.89
N LEU A 421 -1.09 8.46 -15.56
CA LEU A 421 -1.35 7.07 -15.24
C LEU A 421 -0.07 6.45 -14.68
N LEU A 422 -0.10 6.07 -13.41
CA LEU A 422 0.96 5.34 -12.74
C LEU A 422 0.46 3.92 -12.53
N SER A 423 1.16 2.93 -13.04
CA SER A 423 0.85 1.51 -12.89
C SER A 423 2.08 0.77 -12.38
N THR A 424 1.92 -0.01 -11.31
CA THR A 424 3.03 -0.78 -10.75
C THR A 424 3.63 -1.73 -11.78
N GLU A 425 2.82 -2.26 -12.69
CA GLU A 425 3.26 -3.07 -13.85
C GLU A 425 4.00 -2.22 -14.89
N LEU A 426 3.44 -1.08 -15.33
CA LEU A 426 4.07 -0.25 -16.37
C LEU A 426 5.36 0.42 -15.89
N GLN A 427 5.52 0.59 -14.58
CA GLN A 427 6.75 1.07 -13.95
C GLN A 427 7.63 -0.06 -13.42
N ARG A 428 7.23 -1.33 -13.63
CA ARG A 428 8.03 -2.48 -13.27
C ARG A 428 9.20 -2.59 -14.24
N SER A 429 10.35 -2.87 -13.66
CA SER A 429 11.54 -3.19 -14.42
C SER A 429 11.77 -4.68 -14.36
N THR A 430 11.73 -5.33 -15.51
CA THR A 430 12.04 -6.75 -15.61
C THR A 430 13.34 -6.94 -16.37
N ARG A 431 14.16 -7.88 -15.90
CA ARG A 431 15.30 -8.34 -16.69
C ARG A 431 14.76 -9.13 -17.88
N GLU A 432 15.20 -8.81 -19.09
CA GLU A 432 14.83 -9.56 -20.30
C GLU A 432 15.23 -11.04 -20.18
N GLN A 433 16.37 -11.30 -19.53
CA GLN A 433 16.88 -12.64 -19.26
C GLN A 433 17.50 -12.71 -17.86
N GLU A 434 17.41 -13.88 -17.23
CA GLU A 434 18.15 -14.15 -16.00
C GLU A 434 19.66 -14.08 -16.21
N ASP A 435 20.41 -13.81 -15.13
CA ASP A 435 21.87 -13.75 -15.20
C ASP A 435 22.42 -15.13 -15.60
N ALA A 436 22.83 -15.25 -16.87
CA ALA A 436 23.31 -16.51 -17.42
C ALA A 436 24.57 -17.03 -16.70
N ALA A 437 25.38 -16.15 -16.11
CA ALA A 437 26.53 -16.54 -15.31
C ALA A 437 26.08 -17.15 -13.97
N LEU A 438 25.10 -16.53 -13.32
CA LEU A 438 24.48 -17.05 -12.09
C LEU A 438 23.82 -18.41 -12.34
N VAL A 439 23.03 -18.55 -13.41
CA VAL A 439 22.39 -19.82 -13.77
C VAL A 439 23.43 -20.91 -14.06
N ARG A 440 24.51 -20.59 -14.79
CA ARG A 440 25.61 -21.55 -15.02
C ARG A 440 26.31 -21.94 -13.72
N ARG A 441 26.54 -21.00 -12.81
CA ARG A 441 27.15 -21.26 -11.49
C ARG A 441 26.26 -22.20 -10.67
N LEU A 442 24.95 -21.93 -10.63
CA LEU A 442 23.97 -22.76 -9.93
C LEU A 442 23.97 -24.20 -10.46
N LYS A 443 23.88 -24.37 -11.78
CA LYS A 443 23.93 -25.70 -12.44
C LYS A 443 25.20 -26.46 -12.06
N ARG A 444 26.38 -25.82 -12.18
CA ARG A 444 27.66 -26.45 -11.80
C ARG A 444 27.70 -26.85 -10.32
N GLY A 445 27.20 -26.01 -9.42
CA GLY A 445 27.17 -26.34 -8.00
C GLY A 445 26.21 -27.49 -7.68
N ILE A 446 25.06 -27.58 -8.36
CA ILE A 446 24.12 -28.71 -8.25
C ILE A 446 24.78 -30.00 -8.74
N ASP A 447 25.42 -29.96 -9.92
CA ASP A 447 26.13 -31.11 -10.49
C ASP A 447 27.25 -31.58 -9.55
N LEU A 448 28.01 -30.63 -8.98
CA LEU A 448 29.07 -30.93 -8.02
C LEU A 448 28.50 -31.55 -6.73
N LEU A 449 27.39 -31.03 -6.20
CA LEU A 449 26.74 -31.59 -5.02
C LEU A 449 26.20 -33.00 -5.30
N ALA A 450 25.60 -33.23 -6.47
CA ALA A 450 25.13 -34.53 -6.92
C ALA A 450 26.27 -35.55 -7.10
N ALA A 451 27.47 -35.08 -7.49
CA ALA A 451 28.68 -35.88 -7.58
C ALA A 451 29.35 -36.17 -6.22
N GLY A 452 28.77 -35.71 -5.10
CA GLY A 452 29.33 -35.90 -3.77
C GLY A 452 30.12 -34.70 -3.23
N GLY A 453 29.97 -33.52 -3.82
CA GLY A 453 30.62 -32.27 -3.39
C GLY A 453 32.12 -32.21 -3.66
N PRO A 454 32.79 -31.13 -3.22
CA PRO A 454 34.23 -30.97 -3.40
C PRO A 454 35.01 -32.09 -2.69
N ASP A 455 35.97 -32.68 -3.39
CA ASP A 455 36.87 -33.73 -2.90
C ASP A 455 38.32 -33.24 -2.74
N ALA A 456 38.65 -32.07 -3.29
CA ALA A 456 39.93 -31.40 -3.18
C ALA A 456 39.78 -29.90 -2.83
N ASP A 457 40.83 -29.29 -2.27
CA ASP A 457 40.93 -27.84 -2.04
C ASP A 457 41.26 -27.07 -3.34
N GLU A 458 41.42 -25.74 -3.25
CA GLU A 458 41.67 -24.87 -4.40
C GLU A 458 43.01 -25.17 -5.11
N GLU A 459 43.96 -25.76 -4.39
CA GLU A 459 45.25 -26.21 -4.88
C GLU A 459 45.25 -27.66 -5.40
N GLY A 460 44.13 -28.36 -5.29
CA GLY A 460 43.94 -29.74 -5.78
C GLY A 460 44.39 -30.83 -4.80
N ALA A 461 44.64 -30.51 -3.53
CA ALA A 461 44.96 -31.50 -2.51
C ALA A 461 43.68 -32.15 -1.94
N PRO A 462 43.68 -33.48 -1.67
CA PRO A 462 42.49 -34.19 -1.19
C PRO A 462 42.00 -33.67 0.17
N LEU A 463 40.69 -33.48 0.30
CA LEU A 463 40.05 -33.07 1.54
C LEU A 463 39.87 -34.25 2.51
N SER A 464 40.02 -33.97 3.81
CA SER A 464 39.62 -34.91 4.88
C SER A 464 38.09 -35.08 4.92
N ASP A 465 37.59 -36.10 5.60
CA ASP A 465 36.14 -36.31 5.75
C ASP A 465 35.41 -35.11 6.38
N ALA A 466 36.00 -34.51 7.42
CA ALA A 466 35.46 -33.32 8.06
C ALA A 466 35.49 -32.10 7.13
N ALA A 467 36.57 -31.93 6.35
CA ALA A 467 36.68 -30.84 5.40
C ALA A 467 35.73 -31.01 4.21
N ARG A 468 35.50 -32.25 3.74
CA ARG A 468 34.47 -32.57 2.74
C ARG A 468 33.07 -32.22 3.23
N ALA A 469 32.75 -32.55 4.48
CA ALA A 469 31.45 -32.21 5.08
C ALA A 469 31.24 -30.69 5.14
N ALA A 470 32.24 -29.94 5.63
CA ALA A 470 32.19 -28.47 5.68
C ALA A 470 32.12 -27.83 4.29
N ALA A 471 32.84 -28.36 3.31
CA ALA A 471 32.83 -27.87 1.93
C ALA A 471 31.47 -28.09 1.25
N ARG A 472 30.82 -29.24 1.50
CA ARG A 472 29.45 -29.52 1.04
C ARG A 472 28.43 -28.57 1.66
N GLU A 473 28.51 -28.33 2.96
CA GLU A 473 27.63 -27.37 3.64
C GLU A 473 27.82 -25.95 3.10
N THR A 474 29.07 -25.53 2.90
CA THR A 474 29.40 -24.23 2.29
C THR A 474 28.83 -24.11 0.87
N LEU A 475 28.99 -25.15 0.04
CA LEU A 475 28.43 -25.20 -1.31
C LEU A 475 26.90 -25.14 -1.29
N ALA A 476 26.24 -25.89 -0.40
CA ALA A 476 24.79 -25.87 -0.24
C ALA A 476 24.28 -24.48 0.18
N ASN A 477 24.97 -23.82 1.10
CA ASN A 477 24.66 -22.45 1.52
C ASN A 477 24.84 -21.44 0.37
N ALA A 478 25.91 -21.57 -0.42
CA ALA A 478 26.14 -20.74 -1.60
C ALA A 478 25.06 -20.95 -2.67
N LEU A 479 24.66 -22.22 -2.92
CA LEU A 479 23.56 -22.55 -3.82
C LEU A 479 22.24 -21.94 -3.34
N ASN A 480 21.93 -22.06 -2.05
CA ASN A 480 20.73 -21.43 -1.47
C ASN A 480 20.77 -19.90 -1.64
N ALA A 481 21.92 -19.25 -1.41
CA ALA A 481 22.06 -17.81 -1.62
C ALA A 481 21.91 -17.40 -3.10
N ASP A 482 22.36 -18.24 -4.03
CA ASP A 482 22.17 -18.05 -5.47
C ASP A 482 20.70 -18.23 -5.88
N VAL A 483 20.02 -19.25 -5.35
CA VAL A 483 18.56 -19.43 -5.50
C VAL A 483 17.82 -18.23 -4.93
N ASP A 484 18.19 -17.74 -3.75
CA ASP A 484 17.61 -16.54 -3.14
C ASP A 484 17.84 -15.31 -4.02
N THR A 485 18.98 -15.22 -4.70
CA THR A 485 19.29 -14.12 -5.60
C THR A 485 18.46 -14.18 -6.90
N LEU A 486 18.21 -15.38 -7.43
CA LEU A 486 17.30 -15.60 -8.55
C LEU A 486 15.83 -15.40 -8.15
N SER A 487 15.46 -15.79 -6.93
CA SER A 487 14.09 -15.68 -6.41
C SER A 487 13.76 -14.30 -5.88
N ARG A 488 14.76 -13.41 -5.72
CA ARG A 488 14.53 -11.98 -5.51
C ARG A 488 13.70 -11.46 -6.67
N SER A 489 12.43 -11.24 -6.37
CA SER A 489 11.55 -10.58 -7.31
C SER A 489 12.15 -9.21 -7.66
N ASN A 490 12.12 -8.87 -8.94
CA ASN A 490 12.45 -7.51 -9.42
C ASN A 490 11.59 -6.43 -8.69
N VAL A 491 10.50 -6.88 -8.07
CA VAL A 491 9.54 -6.19 -7.20
C VAL A 491 10.14 -5.56 -5.93
N SER A 492 11.28 -6.07 -5.40
CA SER A 492 11.82 -5.54 -4.13
C SER A 492 12.42 -4.13 -4.23
N VAL A 493 12.62 -3.62 -5.45
CA VAL A 493 13.20 -2.29 -5.69
C VAL A 493 12.46 -1.53 -6.79
N ASP A 494 11.97 -2.19 -7.83
CA ASP A 494 11.37 -1.59 -9.03
C ASP A 494 9.85 -1.83 -9.06
N GLY A 495 9.07 -0.88 -9.60
CA GLY A 495 7.59 -0.93 -9.67
C GLY A 495 6.84 -0.19 -8.55
N ALA A 496 7.45 0.06 -7.38
CA ALA A 496 6.79 0.79 -6.30
C ALA A 496 6.59 2.29 -6.63
N ILE A 497 5.37 2.78 -6.44
CA ILE A 497 4.96 4.16 -6.70
C ILE A 497 4.79 4.90 -5.37
N TYR A 498 5.52 6.00 -5.21
CA TYR A 498 5.51 6.84 -4.02
C TYR A 498 4.73 8.11 -4.33
N VAL A 499 3.59 8.30 -3.68
CA VAL A 499 2.84 9.56 -3.70
C VAL A 499 3.09 10.27 -2.38
N LYS A 500 3.56 11.53 -2.41
CA LYS A 500 3.86 12.30 -1.19
C LYS A 500 3.29 13.70 -1.25
N THR A 501 2.82 14.23 -0.13
CA THR A 501 2.30 15.60 -0.04
C THR A 501 2.49 16.25 1.33
N ASP A 502 2.71 17.57 1.35
CA ASP A 502 2.66 18.44 2.54
C ASP A 502 1.30 19.16 2.65
N GLY A 503 0.36 18.81 1.78
CA GLY A 503 -0.94 19.47 1.64
C GLY A 503 -0.96 20.71 0.76
N LYS A 504 0.17 21.10 0.16
CA LYS A 504 0.29 22.21 -0.82
C LYS A 504 0.98 21.81 -2.12
N ARG A 505 1.91 20.86 -2.05
CA ARG A 505 2.54 20.21 -3.20
C ARG A 505 2.34 18.71 -3.14
N LEU A 506 2.27 18.07 -4.30
CA LEU A 506 2.23 16.62 -4.41
C LEU A 506 3.33 16.17 -5.36
N ILE A 507 4.04 15.10 -5.00
CA ILE A 507 4.91 14.38 -5.92
C ILE A 507 4.43 12.96 -6.08
N ALA A 508 4.60 12.41 -7.28
CA ALA A 508 4.56 10.99 -7.53
C ALA A 508 5.94 10.55 -8.04
N ALA A 509 6.54 9.53 -7.46
CA ALA A 509 7.90 9.10 -7.80
C ALA A 509 8.02 7.57 -7.85
N PHE A 510 8.94 7.07 -8.68
CA PHE A 510 9.28 5.66 -8.78
C PHE A 510 10.75 5.54 -9.18
N LYS A 511 11.35 4.37 -8.96
CA LYS A 511 12.77 4.17 -9.27
C LYS A 511 12.96 3.97 -10.77
N LYS A 512 14.09 4.48 -11.28
CA LYS A 512 14.56 4.22 -12.65
C LYS A 512 15.31 2.90 -12.69
N GLU A 513 15.34 2.32 -13.88
CA GLU A 513 16.23 1.23 -14.27
C GLU A 513 17.67 1.70 -14.36
N THR A 514 18.29 1.94 -13.20
CA THR A 514 19.67 2.39 -13.18
C THR A 514 20.41 1.88 -11.96
N GLN A 515 21.67 1.53 -12.19
CA GLN A 515 22.63 1.26 -11.13
C GLN A 515 23.31 2.54 -10.63
N ASP A 516 23.06 3.69 -11.27
CA ASP A 516 23.61 4.98 -10.83
C ASP A 516 22.97 5.42 -9.51
N PRO A 517 23.71 5.43 -8.38
CA PRO A 517 23.16 5.85 -7.10
C PRO A 517 22.79 7.34 -7.07
N ASN A 518 23.24 8.14 -8.04
CA ASN A 518 22.97 9.57 -8.16
C ASN A 518 21.82 9.91 -9.13
N ASN A 519 21.17 8.92 -9.75
CA ASN A 519 20.06 9.15 -10.69
C ASN A 519 18.92 8.12 -10.52
N LYS A 520 18.64 7.73 -9.29
CA LYS A 520 17.74 6.63 -8.93
C LYS A 520 16.25 6.90 -9.19
N TRP A 521 15.81 8.15 -9.13
CA TRP A 521 14.38 8.47 -9.09
C TRP A 521 13.90 9.16 -10.36
N PHE A 522 12.74 8.72 -10.85
CA PHE A 522 11.87 9.48 -11.73
C PHE A 522 10.72 10.05 -10.90
N TRP A 523 10.26 11.25 -11.21
CA TRP A 523 9.14 11.86 -10.51
C TRP A 523 8.30 12.77 -11.41
N TYR A 524 7.05 12.94 -11.00
CA TYR A 524 6.12 13.98 -11.38
C TYR A 524 5.89 14.88 -10.17
N SER A 525 5.82 16.19 -10.37
CA SER A 525 5.49 17.15 -9.31
C SER A 525 4.26 17.95 -9.74
N TYR A 526 3.35 18.17 -8.80
CA TYR A 526 2.10 18.87 -9.03
C TYR A 526 1.95 20.01 -8.04
N ALA A 527 1.48 21.14 -8.57
CA ALA A 527 1.01 22.27 -7.80
C ALA A 527 -0.50 22.44 -8.03
N LEU A 528 -1.22 22.79 -6.97
CA LEU A 528 -2.61 23.22 -7.10
C LEU A 528 -2.62 24.73 -7.38
N LYS A 529 -3.33 25.10 -8.45
CA LYS A 529 -3.65 26.51 -8.72
C LYS A 529 -4.84 26.94 -7.88
N VAL A 530 -5.06 28.26 -7.80
CA VAL A 530 -6.17 28.88 -7.06
C VAL A 530 -7.54 28.32 -7.47
N ASP A 531 -7.72 27.94 -8.73
CA ASP A 531 -8.94 27.33 -9.28
C ASP A 531 -9.06 25.81 -9.00
N GLN A 532 -8.20 25.27 -8.13
CA GLN A 532 -8.12 23.84 -7.80
C GLN A 532 -7.73 22.95 -8.99
N THR A 533 -7.21 23.53 -10.07
CA THR A 533 -6.59 22.75 -11.14
C THR A 533 -5.23 22.25 -10.66
N MET A 534 -5.01 20.96 -10.83
CA MET A 534 -3.72 20.33 -10.56
C MET A 534 -2.90 20.45 -11.83
N VAL A 535 -1.77 21.14 -11.76
CA VAL A 535 -0.89 21.33 -12.92
C VAL A 535 0.42 20.61 -12.67
N LEU A 536 0.82 19.82 -13.67
CA LEU A 536 2.13 19.19 -13.67
C LEU A 536 3.20 20.29 -13.79
N VAL A 537 4.06 20.39 -12.79
CA VAL A 537 5.22 21.28 -12.79
C VAL A 537 6.27 20.67 -13.72
N PRO A 538 6.74 21.41 -14.75
CA PRO A 538 7.78 20.94 -15.65
C PRO A 538 9.04 20.53 -14.89
N ARG A 539 9.82 19.62 -15.49
CA ARG A 539 11.11 19.21 -14.91
C ARG A 539 12.19 20.12 -15.48
N PRO A 540 13.30 20.38 -14.77
CA PRO A 540 14.42 21.11 -15.36
C PRO A 540 14.99 20.45 -16.64
N GLU A 541 14.80 19.14 -16.76
CA GLU A 541 15.42 18.29 -17.78
C GLU A 541 14.55 18.14 -19.06
N HIS A 542 13.31 18.66 -19.06
CA HIS A 542 12.31 18.54 -20.13
C HIS A 542 11.33 19.72 -20.12
#